data_AF-A0A2G9ZN61-F1
#
_entry.id   AF-A0A2G9ZN61-F1
#
_cell.length_a   1.000
_cell.length_b   1.000
_cell.length_c   1.000
_cell.angle_alpha   90.00
_cell.angle_beta   90.00
_cell.angle_gamma   90.00
#
_symmetry.space_group_name_H-M   'P 1'
#
loop_
_entity.id
_entity.type
_entity.pdbx_description
1 polymer ?
#
loop_
_entity_poly.entity_id
_entity_poly.type
_entity_poly.pdbx_seq_one_letter_code
_entity_poly.pdbx_strand_id
1 'polypeptide(L)'
;MDIKDLMKNIKTMTSDQIENKLNQMVHSNYHFSNLDEKNKEIALDLIADYKKDIKSGIAITAHKIQRDIYPLYEKRLSLGLTQKDIDDIKNILNAFKA
;
A
#
# COMPACT_ATOMS: atom_id res chain seq x y z
N MET A 1 2.18 -5.02 -14.86
CA MET A 1 2.14 -6.23 -14.00
C MET A 1 1.21 -5.92 -12.83
N ASP A 2 0.36 -6.86 -12.40
CA ASP A 2 -0.82 -6.58 -11.56
C ASP A 2 -0.50 -6.71 -10.05
N ILE A 3 -1.28 -6.03 -9.20
CA ILE A 3 -1.17 -6.04 -7.74
C ILE A 3 -1.25 -7.46 -7.13
N LYS A 4 -1.90 -8.37 -7.86
CA LYS A 4 -1.98 -9.79 -7.54
C LYS A 4 -0.61 -10.47 -7.45
N ASP A 5 0.35 -10.05 -8.27
CA ASP A 5 1.71 -10.62 -8.23
C ASP A 5 2.51 -10.14 -7.03
N LEU A 6 2.24 -8.92 -6.54
CA LEU A 6 2.79 -8.42 -5.28
C LEU A 6 2.27 -9.26 -4.12
N MET A 7 0.96 -9.48 -4.04
CA MET A 7 0.34 -10.27 -2.96
C MET A 7 0.87 -11.72 -2.90
N LYS A 8 0.96 -12.39 -4.05
CA LYS A 8 1.40 -13.80 -4.11
C LYS A 8 2.80 -13.99 -3.53
N ASN A 9 3.67 -13.00 -3.70
CA ASN A 9 5.09 -13.10 -3.36
C ASN A 9 5.47 -12.26 -2.13
N ILE A 10 4.54 -11.50 -1.53
CA ILE A 10 4.87 -10.53 -0.47
C ILE A 10 5.60 -11.16 0.73
N LYS A 11 5.30 -12.43 1.04
CA LYS A 11 5.95 -13.18 2.12
C LYS A 11 7.45 -13.36 1.92
N THR A 12 7.89 -13.52 0.68
CA THR A 12 9.29 -13.83 0.32
C THR A 12 10.05 -12.62 -0.19
N MET A 13 9.36 -11.54 -0.59
CA MET A 13 10.01 -10.35 -1.13
C MET A 13 10.78 -9.55 -0.07
N THR A 14 11.92 -8.98 -0.43
CA THR A 14 12.64 -7.96 0.36
C THR A 14 11.96 -6.59 0.27
N SER A 15 12.37 -5.63 1.10
CA SER A 15 11.85 -4.26 1.02
C SER A 15 12.14 -3.63 -0.35
N ASP A 16 13.37 -3.77 -0.86
CA ASP A 16 13.76 -3.29 -2.19
C ASP A 16 12.94 -3.92 -3.31
N GLN A 17 12.59 -5.21 -3.18
CA GLN A 17 11.73 -5.88 -4.16
C GLN A 17 10.30 -5.35 -4.12
N ILE A 18 9.77 -5.03 -2.93
CA ILE A 18 8.45 -4.41 -2.75
C ILE A 18 8.45 -3.02 -3.35
N GLU A 19 9.48 -2.22 -3.06
CA GLU A 19 9.65 -0.89 -3.62
C GLU A 19 9.72 -0.92 -5.15
N ASN A 20 10.57 -1.77 -5.72
CA ASN A 20 10.67 -1.92 -7.17
C ASN A 20 9.34 -2.35 -7.81
N LYS A 21 8.58 -3.24 -7.15
CA LYS A 21 7.26 -3.66 -7.63
C LYS A 21 6.25 -2.51 -7.57
N LEU A 22 6.27 -1.73 -6.48
CA LEU A 22 5.42 -0.56 -6.32
C LEU A 22 5.75 0.50 -7.38
N ASN A 23 7.03 0.78 -7.62
CA ASN A 23 7.49 1.67 -8.69
C ASN A 23 6.99 1.24 -10.07
N GLN A 24 7.06 -0.06 -10.37
CA GLN A 24 6.53 -0.62 -11.61
C GLN A 24 5.01 -0.47 -11.70
N MET A 25 4.27 -0.62 -10.59
CA MET A 25 2.82 -0.42 -10.57
C MET A 25 2.44 1.05 -10.81
N VAL A 26 3.15 1.99 -10.19
CA VAL A 26 2.99 3.44 -10.42
C VAL A 26 3.26 3.80 -11.88
N HIS A 27 4.33 3.27 -12.47
CA HIS A 27 4.67 3.51 -13.88
C HIS A 27 3.72 2.85 -14.88
N SER A 28 3.18 1.67 -14.55
CA SER A 28 2.38 0.87 -15.50
C SER A 28 0.87 1.05 -15.36
N ASN A 29 0.38 1.69 -14.30
CA ASN A 29 -1.05 1.83 -14.04
C ASN A 29 -1.41 3.29 -13.75
N TYR A 30 -2.16 3.91 -14.66
CA TYR A 30 -2.60 5.30 -14.57
C TYR A 30 -3.37 5.61 -13.27
N HIS A 31 -4.02 4.62 -12.67
CA HIS A 31 -4.68 4.78 -11.37
C HIS A 31 -3.70 5.12 -10.24
N PHE A 32 -2.45 4.69 -10.30
CA PHE A 32 -1.44 4.92 -9.26
C PHE A 32 -0.45 6.04 -9.60
N SER A 33 -0.69 6.77 -10.70
CA SER A 33 0.17 7.86 -11.18
C SER A 33 0.32 9.05 -10.22
N ASN A 34 -0.57 9.15 -9.22
CA ASN A 34 -0.53 10.20 -8.21
C ASN A 34 0.31 9.86 -6.96
N LEU A 35 0.92 8.67 -6.91
CA LEU A 35 1.89 8.34 -5.87
C LEU A 35 3.20 9.09 -6.13
N ASP A 36 3.25 10.35 -5.67
CA ASP A 36 4.51 11.07 -5.52
C ASP A 36 5.45 10.36 -4.52
N GLU A 37 6.69 10.84 -4.41
CA GLU A 37 7.72 10.21 -3.58
C GLU A 37 7.28 10.05 -2.11
N LYS A 38 6.53 11.01 -1.58
CA LYS A 38 6.03 11.01 -0.20
C LYS A 38 4.88 10.03 -0.01
N ASN A 39 3.92 10.02 -0.93
CA ASN A 39 2.76 9.13 -0.89
C ASN A 39 3.21 7.67 -1.07
N LYS A 40 4.26 7.46 -1.87
CA LYS A 40 4.93 6.17 -2.05
C LYS A 40 5.57 5.69 -0.76
N GLU A 41 6.28 6.55 -0.02
CA GLU A 41 6.88 6.18 1.28
C GLU A 41 5.80 5.71 2.27
N ILE A 42 4.68 6.44 2.37
CA ILE A 42 3.53 6.06 3.21
C ILE A 42 2.97 4.68 2.80
N ALA A 43 2.82 4.44 1.50
CA ALA A 43 2.36 3.15 1.01
C ALA A 43 3.35 2.02 1.33
N LEU A 44 4.66 2.26 1.20
CA LEU A 44 5.71 1.28 1.49
C LEU A 44 5.73 0.89 2.97
N ASP A 45 5.61 1.85 3.87
CA ASP A 45 5.58 1.60 5.31
C ASP A 45 4.39 0.70 5.68
N LEU A 46 3.20 1.01 5.15
CA LEU A 46 2.00 0.21 5.38
C LEU A 46 2.15 -1.20 4.82
N ILE A 47 2.69 -1.35 3.60
CA ILE A 47 2.94 -2.67 3.00
C ILE A 47 3.98 -3.45 3.81
N ALA A 48 5.01 -2.80 4.33
CA ALA A 48 6.03 -3.44 5.16
C ALA A 48 5.44 -3.97 6.47
N ASP A 49 4.55 -3.21 7.12
CA ASP A 49 3.84 -3.67 8.30
C ASP A 49 2.86 -4.80 7.99
N TYR A 50 2.15 -4.72 6.86
CA TYR A 50 1.22 -5.78 6.45
C TYR A 50 1.97 -7.07 6.12
N LYS A 51 3.17 -6.96 5.55
CA LYS A 51 4.06 -8.11 5.37
C LYS A 51 4.47 -8.74 6.70
N LYS A 52 4.76 -7.96 7.75
CA LYS A 52 5.07 -8.52 9.09
C LYS A 52 3.87 -9.29 9.64
N ASP A 53 2.67 -8.73 9.51
CA ASP A 53 1.42 -9.37 9.93
C ASP A 53 1.19 -10.68 9.16
N ILE A 54 1.30 -10.63 7.83
CA ILE A 54 1.15 -11.80 6.95
C ILE A 54 2.21 -12.88 7.25
N LYS A 55 3.45 -12.51 7.55
CA LYS A 55 4.50 -13.44 7.98
C LYS A 55 4.20 -14.09 9.33
N SER A 56 3.53 -13.36 10.20
CA SER A 56 3.09 -13.83 11.53
C SER A 56 1.77 -14.62 11.48
N GLY A 57 1.20 -14.83 10.28
CA GLY A 57 -0.07 -15.53 10.10
C GLY A 57 -1.31 -14.68 10.41
N ILE A 58 -1.15 -13.37 10.60
CA ILE A 58 -2.25 -12.43 10.86
C ILE A 58 -2.89 -12.07 9.52
N ALA A 59 -4.19 -12.31 9.40
CA ALA A 59 -4.97 -11.94 8.23
C ALA A 59 -5.20 -10.43 8.19
N ILE A 60 -5.03 -9.83 7.01
CA ILE A 60 -5.35 -8.43 6.78
C ILE A 60 -6.86 -8.31 6.55
N THR A 61 -7.57 -7.75 7.52
CA THR A 61 -9.03 -7.57 7.43
C THR A 61 -9.38 -6.18 6.88
N ALA A 62 -10.61 -6.05 6.37
CA ALA A 62 -11.14 -4.74 5.97
C ALA A 62 -11.13 -3.74 7.14
N HIS A 63 -11.37 -4.20 8.37
CA HIS A 63 -11.32 -3.36 9.56
C HIS A 63 -9.92 -2.82 9.84
N LYS A 64 -8.88 -3.67 9.70
CA LYS A 64 -7.49 -3.23 9.82
C LYS A 64 -7.13 -2.18 8.76
N ILE A 65 -7.49 -2.42 7.50
CA ILE A 65 -7.29 -1.45 6.41
C ILE A 65 -7.97 -0.12 6.75
N GLN A 66 -9.22 -0.16 7.20
CA GLN A 66 -9.95 1.06 7.55
C GLN A 66 -9.30 1.80 8.73
N ARG A 67 -8.86 1.08 9.76
CA ARG A 67 -8.14 1.64 10.90
C ARG A 67 -6.82 2.28 10.48
N ASP A 68 -6.09 1.68 9.57
CA ASP A 68 -4.76 2.16 9.15
C ASP A 68 -4.88 3.32 8.13
N ILE A 69 -5.97 3.36 7.34
CA ILE A 69 -6.31 4.49 6.45
C ILE A 69 -6.88 5.70 7.19
N TYR A 70 -7.62 5.50 8.28
CA TYR A 70 -8.31 6.59 8.98
C TYR A 70 -7.38 7.74 9.42
N PRO A 71 -6.19 7.48 10.02
CA PRO A 71 -5.23 8.54 10.34
C PRO A 71 -4.72 9.30 9.12
N LEU A 72 -4.53 8.63 7.98
CA LEU A 72 -4.12 9.27 6.73
C LEU A 72 -5.21 10.23 6.23
N TYR A 73 -6.48 9.82 6.35
CA TYR A 73 -7.62 10.64 5.99
C TYR A 73 -7.72 11.90 6.86
N GLU A 74 -7.62 11.76 8.19
CA GLU A 74 -7.68 12.88 9.12
C GLU A 74 -6.51 13.86 8.93
N LYS A 75 -5.31 13.34 8.69
CA LYS A 75 -4.08 14.12 8.56
C LYS A 75 -3.72 14.45 7.12
N ARG A 76 -4.63 14.23 6.16
CA ARG A 76 -4.30 14.30 4.73
C ARG A 76 -3.66 15.63 4.33
N LEU A 77 -4.19 16.75 4.84
CA LEU A 77 -3.69 18.08 4.52
C LEU A 77 -2.27 18.32 5.06
N SER A 78 -1.96 17.87 6.29
CA SER A 78 -0.61 18.00 6.85
C SER A 78 0.38 17.03 6.22
N LEU A 79 -0.13 15.90 5.72
CA LEU A 79 0.64 14.93 4.95
C LEU A 79 0.79 15.31 3.48
N GLY A 80 0.08 16.33 2.97
CA GLY A 80 0.09 16.70 1.56
C GLY A 80 -0.67 15.71 0.66
N LEU A 81 -1.49 14.83 1.26
CA LEU A 81 -2.30 13.85 0.58
C LEU A 81 -3.62 14.44 0.10
N THR A 82 -3.95 14.19 -1.16
CA THR A 82 -5.29 14.38 -1.70
C THR A 82 -6.21 13.21 -1.31
N GLN A 83 -7.52 13.40 -1.50
CA GLN A 83 -8.48 12.31 -1.33
C GLN A 83 -8.15 11.13 -2.25
N LYS A 84 -7.73 11.43 -3.49
CA LYS A 84 -7.38 10.42 -4.47
C LYS A 84 -6.18 9.59 -4.03
N ASP A 85 -5.17 10.23 -3.43
CA ASP A 85 -3.99 9.50 -2.93
C ASP A 85 -4.36 8.50 -1.83
N ILE A 86 -5.27 8.89 -0.93
CA ILE A 86 -5.79 7.99 0.10
C ILE A 86 -6.56 6.83 -0.52
N ASP A 87 -7.39 7.10 -1.53
CA ASP A 87 -8.16 6.08 -2.22
C ASP A 87 -7.24 5.10 -2.98
N ASP A 88 -6.17 5.61 -3.60
CA ASP A 88 -5.15 4.81 -4.29
C ASP A 88 -4.37 3.93 -3.31
N ILE A 89 -3.92 4.49 -2.17
CA ILE A 89 -3.29 3.73 -1.08
C ILE A 89 -4.26 2.65 -0.58
N LYS A 90 -5.53 3.00 -0.34
CA LYS A 90 -6.55 2.07 0.13
C LYS A 90 -6.78 0.94 -0.88
N ASN A 91 -6.79 1.24 -2.18
CA ASN A 91 -6.90 0.24 -3.23
C ASN A 91 -5.71 -0.72 -3.22
N ILE A 92 -4.50 -0.21 -2.97
CA ILE A 92 -3.31 -1.05 -2.81
C ILE A 92 -3.46 -1.98 -1.61
N LEU A 93 -3.85 -1.44 -0.44
CA LEU A 93 -4.01 -2.22 0.78
C LEU A 93 -5.14 -3.25 0.68
N ASN A 94 -6.22 -2.93 -0.03
CA ASN A 94 -7.34 -3.85 -0.27
C ASN A 94 -6.93 -5.11 -1.04
N ALA A 95 -5.86 -5.07 -1.82
CA ALA A 95 -5.34 -6.28 -2.44
C ALA A 95 -4.84 -7.27 -1.38
N PHE A 96 -4.24 -6.81 -0.29
CA PHE A 96 -3.75 -7.70 0.77
C PHE A 96 -4.85 -8.33 1.62
N LYS A 97 -6.11 -7.92 1.42
CA LYS A 97 -7.25 -8.44 2.16
C LYS A 97 -7.39 -9.95 1.95
N ALA A 98 -7.47 -10.68 3.06
CA ALA A 98 -7.76 -12.12 3.09
C ALA A 98 -9.26 -12.36 3.33
#